data_AF-A0A654EFR2-F1
#
_entry.id   AF-A0A654EFR2-F1
#
_cell.length_a   1.000
_cell.length_b   1.000
_cell.length_c   1.000
_cell.angle_alpha   90.00
_cell.angle_beta   90.00
_cell.angle_gamma   90.00
#
_symmetry.space_group_name_H-M   'P 1'
#
loop_
_entity.id
_entity.type
_entity.pdbx_description
1 polymer ?
#
loop_
_entity_poly.entity_id
_entity_poly.type
_entity_poly.pdbx_seq_one_letter_code
_entity_poly.pdbx_strand_id
1 'polypeptide(L)'
;MTRSMKLKKRSRLKKEVKSTIEKDNGRRHKITKYWIQRYDLFSRYDQGIEMDEEGWYSVTPEEIAIKQAQRYRGKVVIDCFSGVGGNTIQFAKVCSSVVAIDIDPVKVELAMNNAMVYGVANRVDFVIGDFIQLAPSLKGDVVFLSPPWGGPMYRDFESYNLDMLQPRDGYSLFQIAQSITPNIIMFLPRNVDLAQVEELAWLSSPPLNLEIEENFVGGRMKAVTAYFSCNAV
;
A
#
# COMPACT_ATOMS: atom_id res chain seq x y z
N MET A 1 -16.93 1.01 -35.70
CA MET A 1 -17.98 0.17 -35.05
C MET A 1 -19.26 0.98 -34.88
N THR A 2 -20.41 0.43 -35.30
CA THR A 2 -21.72 1.10 -35.21
C THR A 2 -22.25 1.18 -33.77
N ARG A 3 -23.06 2.20 -33.47
CA ARG A 3 -23.65 2.47 -32.13
C ARG A 3 -24.38 1.25 -31.54
N SER A 4 -24.99 0.44 -32.39
CA SER A 4 -25.66 -0.83 -32.03
C SER A 4 -24.67 -1.90 -31.50
N MET A 5 -23.47 -2.00 -32.07
CA MET A 5 -22.43 -2.93 -31.62
C MET A 5 -21.87 -2.54 -30.24
N LYS A 6 -21.71 -1.24 -29.96
CA LYS A 6 -21.27 -0.75 -28.63
C LYS A 6 -22.29 -1.05 -27.52
N LEU A 7 -23.59 -0.94 -27.82
CA LEU A 7 -24.67 -1.25 -26.89
C LEU A 7 -24.77 -2.76 -26.59
N LYS A 8 -24.62 -3.61 -27.61
CA LYS A 8 -24.57 -5.07 -27.44
C LYS A 8 -23.35 -5.53 -26.64
N LYS A 9 -22.18 -4.93 -26.85
CA LYS A 9 -20.96 -5.24 -26.06
C LYS A 9 -21.13 -4.85 -24.58
N ARG A 10 -21.74 -3.69 -24.29
CA ARG A 10 -22.08 -3.26 -22.93
C ARG A 10 -23.13 -4.15 -22.25
N SER A 11 -24.15 -4.62 -22.96
CA SER A 11 -25.15 -5.51 -22.37
C SER A 11 -24.60 -6.91 -22.09
N ARG A 12 -23.67 -7.39 -22.94
CA ARG A 12 -22.96 -8.65 -22.73
C ARG A 12 -22.02 -8.60 -21.53
N LEU A 13 -21.25 -7.53 -21.37
CA LEU A 13 -20.44 -7.30 -20.16
C LEU A 13 -21.31 -7.24 -18.89
N LYS A 14 -22.47 -6.57 -18.95
CA LYS A 14 -23.42 -6.55 -17.82
C LYS A 14 -23.97 -7.94 -17.50
N LYS A 15 -24.23 -8.78 -18.51
CA LYS A 15 -24.70 -10.16 -18.33
C LYS A 15 -23.62 -11.08 -17.78
N GLU A 16 -22.38 -10.95 -18.26
CA GLU A 16 -21.23 -11.71 -17.76
C GLU A 16 -20.96 -11.34 -16.29
N VAL A 17 -20.92 -10.04 -15.96
CA VAL A 17 -20.80 -9.55 -14.58
C VAL A 17 -21.93 -10.10 -13.70
N LYS A 18 -23.18 -10.08 -14.19
CA LYS A 18 -24.32 -10.62 -13.44
C LYS A 18 -24.22 -12.14 -13.22
N SER A 19 -23.82 -12.90 -14.24
CA SER A 19 -23.66 -14.36 -14.16
C SER A 19 -22.50 -14.79 -13.27
N THR A 20 -21.44 -13.98 -13.18
CA THR A 20 -20.32 -14.23 -12.28
C THR A 20 -20.71 -13.90 -10.84
N ILE A 21 -21.54 -12.86 -10.62
CA ILE A 21 -22.04 -12.44 -9.30
C ILE A 21 -23.03 -13.46 -8.71
N GLU A 22 -23.89 -14.07 -9.52
CA GLU A 22 -24.96 -14.98 -9.06
C GLU A 22 -24.47 -16.33 -8.50
N LYS A 23 -23.21 -16.72 -8.72
CA LYS A 23 -22.67 -18.03 -8.28
C LYS A 23 -22.05 -18.07 -6.88
N ASP A 24 -21.94 -16.97 -6.14
CA ASP A 24 -21.12 -16.93 -4.91
C ASP A 24 -21.66 -15.97 -3.83
N ASN A 25 -22.77 -16.36 -3.19
CA ASN A 25 -23.80 -15.43 -2.71
C ASN A 25 -23.75 -15.05 -1.22
N GLY A 26 -22.57 -14.77 -0.64
CA GLY A 26 -22.48 -14.29 0.75
C GLY A 26 -21.28 -13.39 1.06
N ARG A 27 -20.07 -13.79 0.64
CA ARG A 27 -18.82 -13.05 0.91
C ARG A 27 -18.63 -11.83 0.01
N ARG A 28 -19.28 -11.81 -1.16
CA ARG A 28 -18.97 -10.84 -2.23
C ARG A 28 -19.47 -9.41 -1.98
N HIS A 29 -20.53 -9.20 -1.19
CA HIS A 29 -21.10 -7.85 -1.00
C HIS A 29 -20.08 -6.85 -0.43
N LYS A 30 -19.17 -7.29 0.45
CA LYS A 30 -18.11 -6.44 1.01
C LYS A 30 -17.01 -6.09 -0.01
N ILE A 31 -16.74 -7.00 -0.95
CA ILE A 31 -15.64 -6.87 -1.92
C ILE A 31 -16.09 -6.24 -3.25
N THR A 32 -17.39 -6.25 -3.60
CA THR A 32 -17.92 -5.75 -4.88
C THR A 32 -17.39 -4.36 -5.25
N LYS A 33 -17.31 -3.44 -4.28
CA LYS A 33 -16.80 -2.09 -4.52
C LYS A 33 -15.32 -2.07 -4.94
N TYR A 34 -14.50 -2.97 -4.38
CA TYR A 34 -13.07 -3.11 -4.69
C TYR A 34 -12.88 -3.87 -6.01
N TRP A 35 -13.67 -4.92 -6.26
CA TRP A 35 -13.66 -5.67 -7.52
C TRP A 35 -13.91 -4.80 -8.76
N ILE A 36 -14.81 -3.82 -8.66
CA ILE A 36 -15.08 -2.88 -9.76
C ILE A 36 -13.86 -1.99 -10.04
N GLN A 37 -13.07 -1.68 -9.00
CA GLN A 37 -11.84 -0.87 -9.05
C GLN A 37 -10.58 -1.71 -9.24
N ARG A 38 -10.68 -3.02 -9.55
CA ARG A 38 -9.51 -3.92 -9.58
C ARG A 38 -8.37 -3.47 -10.51
N TYR A 39 -8.69 -2.77 -11.60
CA TYR A 39 -7.68 -2.22 -12.52
C TYR A 39 -7.04 -0.91 -12.00
N ASP A 40 -7.68 -0.23 -11.06
CA ASP A 40 -7.09 0.90 -10.32
C ASP A 40 -6.14 0.38 -9.22
N LEU A 41 -6.39 -0.84 -8.70
CA LEU A 41 -5.51 -1.52 -7.74
C LEU A 41 -4.31 -2.15 -8.43
N PHE A 42 -4.54 -2.89 -9.51
CA PHE A 42 -3.51 -3.47 -10.36
C PHE A 42 -3.90 -3.38 -11.84
N SER A 43 -3.16 -2.59 -12.62
CA SER A 43 -3.36 -2.46 -14.07
C SER A 43 -3.24 -3.79 -14.81
N ARG A 44 -2.47 -4.74 -14.26
CA ARG A 44 -2.27 -6.11 -14.78
C ARG A 44 -3.16 -7.16 -14.12
N TYR A 45 -4.27 -6.79 -13.48
CA TYR A 45 -5.10 -7.71 -12.70
C TYR A 45 -5.40 -9.05 -13.41
N ASP A 46 -5.86 -9.00 -14.67
CA ASP A 46 -6.23 -10.20 -15.44
C ASP A 46 -5.03 -11.05 -15.93
N GLN A 47 -3.79 -10.67 -15.60
CA GLN A 47 -2.56 -11.39 -15.99
C GLN A 47 -2.08 -12.38 -14.92
N GLY A 48 -2.92 -12.67 -13.92
CA GLY A 48 -2.61 -13.62 -12.85
C GLY A 48 -2.36 -12.97 -11.49
N ILE A 49 -2.88 -11.77 -11.24
CA ILE A 49 -2.81 -11.15 -9.91
C ILE A 49 -3.67 -11.93 -8.93
N GLU A 50 -3.10 -12.18 -7.76
CA GLU A 50 -3.74 -12.88 -6.65
C GLU A 50 -3.95 -11.95 -5.46
N MET A 51 -5.11 -12.10 -4.81
CA MET A 51 -5.58 -11.23 -3.74
C MET A 51 -6.39 -12.04 -2.75
N ASP A 52 -6.14 -11.85 -1.46
CA ASP A 52 -7.00 -12.34 -0.38
C ASP A 52 -8.03 -11.26 0.04
N GLU A 53 -8.87 -11.56 1.03
CA GLU A 53 -9.91 -10.64 1.50
C GLU A 53 -9.33 -9.31 2.00
N GLU A 54 -8.22 -9.35 2.73
CA GLU A 54 -7.59 -8.14 3.25
C GLU A 54 -6.89 -7.34 2.15
N GLY A 55 -6.21 -8.00 1.21
CA GLY A 55 -5.56 -7.33 0.10
C GLY A 55 -6.51 -6.40 -0.65
N TRP A 56 -7.79 -6.78 -0.80
CA TRP A 56 -8.78 -5.96 -1.50
C TRP A 56 -9.00 -4.58 -0.90
N TYR A 57 -8.91 -4.44 0.42
CA TYR A 57 -9.13 -3.16 1.09
C TYR A 57 -7.86 -2.48 1.56
N SER A 58 -6.76 -3.21 1.69
CA SER A 58 -5.47 -2.68 2.17
C SER A 58 -4.50 -2.32 1.05
N VAL A 59 -4.62 -2.88 -0.16
CA VAL A 59 -3.65 -2.58 -1.23
C VAL A 59 -3.76 -1.12 -1.69
N THR A 60 -2.61 -0.46 -1.78
CA THR A 60 -2.48 0.89 -2.31
C THR A 60 -2.85 0.91 -3.80
N PRO A 61 -3.74 1.80 -4.26
CA PRO A 61 -4.01 1.98 -5.68
C PRO A 61 -2.73 2.22 -6.48
N GLU A 62 -2.61 1.60 -7.66
CA GLU A 62 -1.36 1.52 -8.42
C GLU A 62 -0.79 2.92 -8.74
N GLU A 63 -1.65 3.88 -9.08
CA GLU A 63 -1.20 5.25 -9.39
C GLU A 63 -0.57 5.98 -8.20
N ILE A 64 -1.02 5.69 -6.97
CA ILE A 64 -0.46 6.25 -5.74
C ILE A 64 0.90 5.60 -5.47
N ALA A 65 0.95 4.26 -5.52
CA ALA A 65 2.18 3.51 -5.31
C ALA A 65 3.28 3.89 -6.32
N ILE A 66 2.91 4.18 -7.58
CA ILE A 66 3.85 4.70 -8.59
C ILE A 66 4.46 6.03 -8.15
N LYS A 67 3.65 7.00 -7.71
CA LYS A 67 4.13 8.33 -7.29
C LYS A 67 5.08 8.22 -6.11
N GLN A 68 4.71 7.44 -5.09
CA GLN A 68 5.55 7.17 -3.92
C GLN A 68 6.89 6.57 -4.33
N ALA A 69 6.91 5.60 -5.24
CA ALA A 69 8.13 4.96 -5.71
C ALA A 69 9.06 5.89 -6.50
N GLN A 70 8.53 6.79 -7.33
CA GLN A 70 9.36 7.68 -8.17
C GLN A 70 10.25 8.62 -7.34
N ARG A 71 9.82 9.02 -6.14
CA ARG A 71 10.60 9.89 -5.24
C ARG A 71 11.93 9.28 -4.79
N TYR A 72 12.03 7.95 -4.77
CA TYR A 72 13.18 7.23 -4.23
C TYR A 72 13.85 6.32 -5.26
N ARG A 73 13.85 6.77 -6.52
CA ARG A 73 14.52 6.07 -7.63
C ARG A 73 15.99 5.77 -7.29
N GLY A 74 16.42 4.54 -7.56
CA GLY A 74 17.80 4.08 -7.31
C GLY A 74 18.16 3.85 -5.83
N LYS A 75 17.21 3.94 -4.90
CA LYS A 75 17.43 3.64 -3.47
C LYS A 75 17.17 2.16 -3.14
N VAL A 76 17.66 1.68 -2.01
CA VAL A 76 17.25 0.42 -1.39
C VAL A 76 16.09 0.70 -0.44
N VAL A 77 14.92 0.13 -0.71
CA VAL A 77 13.68 0.38 0.05
C VAL A 77 13.34 -0.84 0.91
N ILE A 78 12.96 -0.60 2.17
CA ILE A 78 12.38 -1.61 3.04
C ILE A 78 10.88 -1.36 3.11
N ASP A 79 10.08 -2.26 2.53
CA ASP A 79 8.62 -2.27 2.66
C ASP A 79 8.25 -3.13 3.86
N CYS A 80 7.94 -2.48 4.99
CA CYS A 80 7.82 -3.14 6.29
C CYS A 80 6.52 -3.93 6.50
N PHE A 81 5.51 -3.66 5.67
CA PHE A 81 4.16 -4.23 5.75
C PHE A 81 3.64 -4.48 4.34
N SER A 82 4.35 -5.33 3.59
CA SER A 82 4.24 -5.43 2.13
C SER A 82 2.87 -5.92 1.64
N GLY A 83 2.11 -6.65 2.46
CA GLY A 83 0.81 -7.19 2.12
C GLY A 83 0.89 -8.01 0.83
N VAL A 84 0.01 -7.70 -0.12
CA VAL A 84 -0.01 -8.36 -1.45
C VAL A 84 0.94 -7.73 -2.47
N GLY A 85 1.85 -6.85 -2.03
CA GLY A 85 2.96 -6.32 -2.83
C GLY A 85 2.65 -5.08 -3.67
N GLY A 86 1.54 -4.36 -3.42
CA GLY A 86 1.16 -3.17 -4.21
C GLY A 86 2.28 -2.12 -4.32
N ASN A 87 2.83 -1.71 -3.17
CA ASN A 87 3.94 -0.76 -3.07
C ASN A 87 5.27 -1.38 -3.48
N THR A 88 5.60 -2.54 -2.90
CA THR A 88 6.78 -3.37 -3.24
C THR A 88 7.01 -3.45 -4.76
N ILE A 89 5.97 -3.75 -5.55
CA ILE A 89 6.09 -3.86 -7.02
C ILE A 89 6.51 -2.55 -7.66
N GLN A 90 5.96 -1.41 -7.23
CA GLN A 90 6.29 -0.12 -7.83
C GLN A 90 7.67 0.35 -7.41
N PHE A 91 8.08 0.12 -6.15
CA PHE A 91 9.46 0.33 -5.71
C PHE A 91 10.43 -0.51 -6.56
N ALA A 92 10.19 -1.81 -6.72
CA ALA A 92 11.06 -2.71 -7.49
C ALA A 92 11.24 -2.30 -8.97
N LYS A 93 10.29 -1.57 -9.56
CA LYS A 93 10.43 -1.03 -10.93
C LYS A 93 11.50 0.05 -11.05
N VAL A 94 11.71 0.88 -10.01
CA VAL A 94 12.50 2.12 -10.12
C VAL A 94 13.62 2.26 -9.07
N CYS A 95 13.51 1.57 -7.95
CA CYS A 95 14.51 1.48 -6.89
C CYS A 95 15.57 0.42 -7.25
N SER A 96 16.69 0.43 -6.53
CA SER A 96 17.81 -0.50 -6.77
C SER A 96 17.46 -1.92 -6.34
N SER A 97 16.86 -2.07 -5.16
CA SER A 97 16.28 -3.31 -4.65
C SER A 97 15.24 -3.00 -3.58
N VAL A 98 14.42 -4.00 -3.24
CA VAL A 98 13.40 -3.90 -2.19
C VAL A 98 13.55 -5.08 -1.22
N VAL A 99 13.48 -4.82 0.08
CA VAL A 99 13.23 -5.85 1.09
C VAL A 99 11.76 -5.76 1.47
N ALA A 100 10.97 -6.77 1.10
CA ALA A 100 9.52 -6.79 1.33
C ALA A 100 9.21 -7.74 2.49
N ILE A 101 8.71 -7.18 3.59
CA ILE A 101 8.45 -7.90 4.84
C ILE A 101 6.93 -8.00 5.03
N ASP A 102 6.45 -9.18 5.37
CA ASP A 102 5.13 -9.34 5.96
C ASP A 102 5.17 -10.46 7.02
N ILE A 103 4.36 -10.33 8.07
CA ILE A 103 4.29 -11.33 9.13
C ILE A 103 3.48 -12.56 8.68
N ASP A 104 2.55 -12.37 7.74
CA ASP A 104 1.72 -13.44 7.22
C ASP A 104 2.39 -14.11 6.01
N PRO A 105 2.75 -15.41 6.09
CA PRO A 105 3.36 -16.12 4.97
C PRO A 105 2.50 -16.13 3.70
N VAL A 106 1.17 -16.08 3.83
CA VAL A 106 0.25 -16.04 2.68
C VAL A 106 0.40 -14.71 1.94
N LYS A 107 0.57 -13.60 2.66
CA LYS A 107 0.81 -12.27 2.04
C LYS A 107 2.09 -12.27 1.23
N VAL A 108 3.16 -12.84 1.79
CA VAL A 108 4.45 -12.95 1.10
C VAL A 108 4.35 -13.77 -0.18
N GLU A 109 3.63 -14.90 -0.16
CA GLU A 109 3.39 -15.72 -1.36
C GLU A 109 2.62 -14.93 -2.44
N LEU A 110 1.55 -14.24 -2.05
CA LEU A 110 0.76 -13.39 -2.95
C LEU A 110 1.62 -12.25 -3.53
N ALA A 111 2.41 -11.56 -2.71
CA ALA A 111 3.31 -10.50 -3.14
C ALA A 111 4.37 -11.00 -4.12
N MET A 112 4.93 -12.19 -3.88
CA MET A 112 5.88 -12.84 -4.78
C MET A 112 5.24 -13.16 -6.14
N ASN A 113 4.05 -13.77 -6.15
CA ASN A 113 3.29 -14.01 -7.39
C ASN A 113 3.02 -12.71 -8.15
N ASN A 114 2.49 -11.70 -7.45
CA ASN A 114 2.16 -10.41 -8.07
C ASN A 114 3.40 -9.73 -8.64
N ALA A 115 4.56 -9.81 -7.96
CA ALA A 115 5.82 -9.30 -8.48
C ALA A 115 6.32 -10.06 -9.71
N MET A 116 6.05 -11.37 -9.81
CA MET A 116 6.34 -12.15 -11.03
C MET A 116 5.47 -11.70 -12.21
N VAL A 117 4.17 -11.43 -11.99
CA VAL A 117 3.26 -10.88 -13.01
C VAL A 117 3.75 -9.52 -13.55
N TYR A 118 4.33 -8.69 -12.69
CA TYR A 118 4.94 -7.42 -13.10
C TYR A 118 6.38 -7.54 -13.63
N GLY A 119 7.00 -8.72 -13.54
CA GLY A 119 8.36 -8.98 -14.04
C GLY A 119 9.46 -8.34 -13.21
N VAL A 120 9.23 -8.13 -11.91
CA VAL A 120 10.16 -7.45 -10.98
C VAL A 120 10.56 -8.27 -9.76
N ALA A 121 10.08 -9.52 -9.65
CA ALA A 121 10.36 -10.38 -8.50
C ALA A 121 11.87 -10.56 -8.22
N ASN A 122 12.72 -10.55 -9.25
CA ASN A 122 14.17 -10.67 -9.11
C ASN A 122 14.88 -9.44 -8.50
N ARG A 123 14.12 -8.40 -8.13
CA ARG A 123 14.60 -7.20 -7.44
C ARG A 123 14.09 -7.07 -6.01
N VAL A 124 13.39 -8.11 -5.53
CA VAL A 124 12.74 -8.10 -4.23
C VAL A 124 13.23 -9.28 -3.40
N ASP A 125 13.74 -8.99 -2.22
CA ASP A 125 14.00 -9.96 -1.18
C ASP A 125 12.74 -10.08 -0.31
N PHE A 126 12.01 -11.17 -0.48
CA PHE A 126 10.77 -11.45 0.25
C PHE A 126 11.08 -12.12 1.60
N VAL A 127 10.56 -11.54 2.69
CA VAL A 127 10.85 -11.98 4.06
C VAL A 127 9.54 -12.20 4.81
N ILE A 128 9.35 -13.43 5.31
CA ILE A 128 8.29 -13.74 6.26
C ILE A 128 8.82 -13.41 7.66
N GLY A 129 8.25 -12.42 8.32
CA GLY A 129 8.67 -12.06 9.66
C GLY A 129 8.04 -10.79 10.21
N ASP A 130 8.26 -10.58 11.50
CA ASP A 130 7.83 -9.38 12.20
C ASP A 130 8.85 -8.26 11.98
N PHE A 131 8.46 -7.20 11.27
CA PHE A 131 9.28 -6.01 11.04
C PHE A 131 9.89 -5.46 12.34
N ILE A 132 9.14 -5.44 13.45
CA ILE A 132 9.60 -4.88 14.72
C ILE A 132 10.82 -5.66 15.24
N GLN A 133 10.80 -6.98 15.07
CA GLN A 133 11.90 -7.86 15.50
C GLN A 133 13.08 -7.82 14.53
N LEU A 134 12.81 -7.62 13.24
CA LEU A 134 13.83 -7.59 12.19
C LEU A 134 14.58 -6.25 12.13
N ALA A 135 13.93 -5.15 12.51
CA ALA A 135 14.44 -3.79 12.36
C ALA A 135 15.91 -3.58 12.75
N PRO A 136 16.43 -4.10 13.88
CA PRO A 136 17.83 -3.91 14.28
C PRO A 136 18.87 -4.49 13.29
N SER A 137 18.45 -5.42 12.43
CA SER A 137 19.31 -6.08 11.43
C SER A 137 19.17 -5.52 10.01
N LEU A 138 18.15 -4.69 9.77
CA LEU A 138 17.85 -4.15 8.46
C LEU A 138 18.76 -2.98 8.11
N LYS A 139 19.10 -2.88 6.81
CA LYS A 139 19.87 -1.76 6.25
C LYS A 139 19.24 -1.38 4.91
N GLY A 140 18.84 -0.12 4.79
CA GLY A 140 18.23 0.42 3.59
C GLY A 140 18.31 1.94 3.59
N ASP A 141 18.15 2.54 2.42
CA ASP A 141 18.14 4.00 2.29
C ASP A 141 16.83 4.60 2.79
N VAL A 142 15.72 3.87 2.62
CA VAL A 142 14.34 4.32 2.86
C VAL A 142 13.51 3.22 3.52
N VAL A 143 12.69 3.61 4.49
CA VAL A 143 11.68 2.75 5.11
C VAL A 143 10.28 3.19 4.68
N PHE A 144 9.48 2.26 4.16
CA PHE A 144 8.08 2.47 3.85
C PHE A 144 7.19 1.75 4.87
N LEU A 145 6.34 2.51 5.55
CA LEU A 145 5.38 2.04 6.55
C LEU A 145 3.96 2.17 6.00
N SER A 146 3.32 1.03 5.75
CA SER A 146 1.87 0.93 5.51
C SER A 146 1.25 -0.09 6.47
N PRO A 147 1.33 0.15 7.79
CA PRO A 147 0.81 -0.78 8.80
C PRO A 147 -0.72 -0.96 8.68
N PRO A 148 -1.30 -2.02 9.26
CA PRO A 148 -2.74 -2.18 9.32
C PRO A 148 -3.46 -1.02 10.03
N TRP A 149 -4.54 -0.53 9.40
CA TRP A 149 -5.38 0.57 9.93
C TRP A 149 -6.63 0.10 10.69
N GLY A 150 -6.76 -1.20 10.98
CA GLY A 150 -7.99 -1.79 11.53
C GLY A 150 -9.08 -2.09 10.49
N GLY A 151 -8.70 -2.21 9.21
CA GLY A 151 -9.62 -2.54 8.12
C GLY A 151 -10.59 -1.41 7.77
N PRO A 152 -11.62 -1.65 6.92
CA PRO A 152 -12.46 -0.58 6.36
C PRO A 152 -13.20 0.31 7.36
N MET A 153 -13.28 -0.12 8.63
CA MET A 153 -13.93 0.60 9.74
C MET A 153 -13.11 1.80 10.25
N TYR A 154 -11.85 1.96 9.82
CA TYR A 154 -11.06 3.18 10.13
C TYR A 154 -11.79 4.49 9.75
N ARG A 155 -12.74 4.39 8.82
CA ARG A 155 -13.55 5.50 8.31
C ARG A 155 -14.67 5.94 9.23
N ASP A 156 -14.97 5.15 10.26
CA ASP A 156 -16.05 5.44 11.21
C ASP A 156 -15.58 6.44 12.29
N PHE A 157 -14.26 6.67 12.40
CA PHE A 157 -13.67 7.69 13.25
C PHE A 157 -13.66 9.05 12.55
N GLU A 158 -14.03 10.10 13.28
CA GLU A 158 -13.94 11.49 12.80
C GLU A 158 -12.47 11.88 12.56
N SER A 159 -11.60 11.57 13.53
CA SER A 159 -10.15 11.71 13.44
C SER A 159 -9.47 10.38 13.78
N TYR A 160 -8.55 9.93 12.92
CA TYR A 160 -7.78 8.71 13.10
C TYR A 160 -6.46 9.02 13.81
N ASN A 161 -6.40 8.71 15.10
CA ASN A 161 -5.21 8.84 15.93
C ASN A 161 -4.15 7.76 15.62
N LEU A 162 -2.87 8.14 15.62
CA LEU A 162 -1.73 7.23 15.41
C LEU A 162 -1.65 6.07 16.41
N ASP A 163 -2.22 6.23 17.62
CA ASP A 163 -2.34 5.18 18.64
C ASP A 163 -3.17 3.98 18.17
N MET A 164 -4.01 4.16 17.15
CA MET A 164 -4.86 3.10 16.60
C MET A 164 -4.14 2.21 15.58
N LEU A 165 -2.94 2.59 15.14
CA LEU A 165 -2.14 1.74 14.25
C LEU A 165 -1.76 0.43 14.95
N GLN A 166 -1.59 -0.62 14.15
CA GLN A 166 -1.20 -1.95 14.60
C GLN A 166 0.05 -2.41 13.85
N PRO A 167 0.86 -3.32 14.39
CA PRO A 167 0.75 -3.99 15.70
C PRO A 167 1.29 -3.15 16.89
N ARG A 168 1.71 -1.92 16.63
CA ARG A 168 2.13 -0.90 17.60
C ARG A 168 1.59 0.45 17.16
N ASP A 169 1.51 1.39 18.10
CA ASP A 169 1.16 2.78 17.80
C ASP A 169 2.14 3.42 16.81
N GLY A 170 1.69 4.48 16.15
CA GLY A 170 2.46 5.16 15.12
C GLY A 170 3.77 5.77 15.61
N TYR A 171 3.84 6.23 16.87
CA TYR A 171 5.08 6.79 17.43
C TYR A 171 6.13 5.70 17.60
N SER A 172 5.74 4.55 18.17
CA SER A 172 6.60 3.38 18.32
C SER A 172 7.08 2.86 16.96
N LEU A 173 6.17 2.70 15.98
CA LEU A 173 6.55 2.26 14.63
C LEU A 173 7.53 3.23 13.96
N PHE A 174 7.29 4.53 14.11
CA PHE A 174 8.15 5.57 13.55
C PHE A 174 9.55 5.58 14.19
N GLN A 175 9.64 5.41 15.51
CA GLN A 175 10.93 5.31 16.22
C GLN A 175 11.73 4.08 15.77
N ILE A 176 11.05 2.94 15.58
CA ILE A 176 11.70 1.73 15.06
C ILE A 176 12.23 1.98 13.64
N ALA A 177 11.42 2.60 12.77
CA ALA A 177 11.86 2.96 11.42
C ALA A 177 13.05 3.94 11.41
N GLN A 178 13.03 4.95 12.30
CA GLN A 178 14.14 5.90 12.45
C GLN A 178 15.44 5.25 12.87
N SER A 179 15.40 4.15 13.62
CA SER A 179 16.61 3.40 13.98
C SER A 179 17.34 2.79 12.77
N ILE A 180 16.65 2.67 11.63
CA ILE A 180 17.19 2.16 10.37
C ILE A 180 17.68 3.32 9.48
N THR A 181 16.83 4.33 9.27
CA THR A 181 17.12 5.47 8.37
C THR A 181 16.22 6.67 8.69
N PRO A 182 16.70 7.92 8.53
CA PRO A 182 15.84 9.10 8.65
C PRO A 182 14.87 9.29 7.48
N ASN A 183 15.03 8.56 6.37
CA ASN A 183 14.14 8.68 5.21
C ASN A 183 12.96 7.71 5.35
N ILE A 184 11.82 8.21 5.82
CA ILE A 184 10.66 7.37 6.15
C ILE A 184 9.46 7.85 5.35
N ILE A 185 8.69 6.91 4.83
CA ILE A 185 7.41 7.16 4.17
C ILE A 185 6.34 6.48 5.02
N MET A 186 5.33 7.22 5.46
CA MET A 186 4.15 6.65 6.12
C MET A 186 2.93 6.81 5.24
N PHE A 187 2.28 5.69 4.89
CA PHE A 187 1.00 5.68 4.20
C PHE A 187 -0.14 5.48 5.21
N LEU A 188 -0.99 6.50 5.32
CA LEU A 188 -1.90 6.69 6.43
C LEU A 188 -3.35 6.88 6.00
N PRO A 189 -4.32 6.59 6.88
CA PRO A 189 -5.72 6.90 6.66
C PRO A 189 -5.94 8.36 6.26
N ARG A 190 -6.86 8.60 5.33
CA ARG A 190 -7.23 9.95 4.87
C ARG A 190 -7.78 10.89 5.96
N ASN A 191 -8.20 10.34 7.09
CA ASN A 191 -8.72 11.04 8.26
C ASN A 191 -7.72 11.03 9.42
N VAL A 192 -6.43 10.77 9.16
CA VAL A 192 -5.38 10.80 10.20
C VAL A 192 -5.27 12.17 10.85
N ASP A 193 -5.01 12.20 12.15
CA ASP A 193 -4.68 13.42 12.88
C ASP A 193 -3.32 13.95 12.41
N LEU A 194 -3.35 15.01 11.60
CA LEU A 194 -2.14 15.60 11.02
C LEU A 194 -1.23 16.23 12.08
N ALA A 195 -1.77 16.69 13.22
CA ALA A 195 -0.94 17.25 14.29
C ALA A 195 -0.02 16.16 14.88
N GLN A 196 -0.52 14.93 15.04
CA GLN A 196 0.31 13.81 15.49
C GLN A 196 1.37 13.43 14.47
N VAL A 197 1.08 13.55 13.17
CA VAL A 197 2.08 13.32 12.10
C VAL A 197 3.18 14.38 12.12
N GLU A 198 2.83 15.65 12.36
CA GLU A 198 3.79 16.74 12.54
C GLU A 198 4.66 16.55 13.79
N GLU A 199 4.08 16.08 14.89
CA GLU A 199 4.81 15.76 16.12
C GLU A 199 5.91 14.73 15.90
N LEU A 200 5.70 13.70 15.05
CA LEU A 200 6.74 12.72 14.72
C LEU A 200 8.01 13.38 14.18
N ALA A 201 7.85 14.34 13.27
CA ALA A 201 8.97 15.06 12.67
C ALA A 201 9.68 15.95 13.70
N TRP A 202 8.90 16.66 14.53
CA TRP A 202 9.42 17.60 15.54
C TRP A 202 10.12 16.91 16.71
N LEU A 203 9.63 15.75 17.15
CA LEU A 203 10.20 14.98 18.26
C LEU A 203 11.46 14.18 17.87
N SER A 204 11.77 14.11 16.57
CA SER A 204 13.01 13.48 16.09
C SER A 204 14.23 14.32 16.48
N SER A 205 15.40 13.69 16.65
CA SER A 205 16.64 14.38 17.01
C SER A 205 17.79 14.01 16.08
N PRO A 206 18.23 14.92 15.18
CA PRO A 206 17.63 16.24 14.92
C PRO A 206 16.21 16.13 14.34
N PRO A 207 15.39 17.20 14.41
CA PRO A 207 14.07 17.21 13.79
C PRO A 207 14.16 16.88 12.30
N LEU A 208 13.19 16.11 11.80
CA LEU A 208 13.11 15.74 10.38
C LEU A 208 12.27 16.76 9.62
N ASN A 209 12.56 16.92 8.33
CA ASN A 209 11.65 17.61 7.42
C ASN A 209 10.43 16.71 7.18
N LEU A 210 9.26 17.32 7.03
CA LEU A 210 8.00 16.64 6.76
C LEU A 210 7.32 17.26 5.54
N GLU A 211 6.99 16.42 4.56
CA GLU A 211 6.07 16.76 3.47
C GLU A 211 4.84 15.84 3.53
N ILE A 212 3.66 16.45 3.46
CA ILE A 212 2.37 15.73 3.50
C ILE A 212 1.70 15.82 2.12
N GLU A 213 1.36 14.66 1.56
CA GLU A 213 0.64 14.54 0.28
C GLU A 213 -0.73 13.88 0.50
N GLU A 214 -1.78 14.55 0.09
CA GLU A 214 -3.12 13.94 0.00
C GLU A 214 -3.26 13.15 -1.31
N ASN A 215 -3.62 11.87 -1.19
CA ASN A 215 -3.70 10.98 -2.34
C ASN A 215 -5.13 10.86 -2.85
N PHE A 216 -5.34 11.12 -4.15
CA PHE A 216 -6.65 11.05 -4.81
C PHE A 216 -6.66 10.00 -5.91
N VAL A 217 -7.78 9.28 -6.04
CA VAL A 217 -8.10 8.40 -7.17
C VAL A 217 -9.52 8.73 -7.64
N GLY A 218 -9.69 9.03 -8.93
CA GLY A 218 -11.00 9.37 -9.50
C GLY A 218 -11.69 10.54 -8.79
N GLY A 219 -10.92 11.54 -8.35
CA GLY A 219 -11.41 12.73 -7.64
C GLY A 219 -11.82 12.49 -6.18
N ARG A 220 -11.52 11.32 -5.60
CA ARG A 220 -11.82 11.00 -4.20
C ARG A 220 -10.52 10.78 -3.42
N MET A 221 -10.41 11.44 -2.27
CA MET A 221 -9.30 11.23 -1.35
C MET A 221 -9.32 9.80 -0.79
N LYS A 222 -8.18 9.13 -0.90
CA LYS A 222 -7.96 7.75 -0.48
C LYS A 222 -7.18 7.65 0.83
N ALA A 223 -6.10 8.41 0.94
CA ALA A 223 -5.11 8.30 2.02
C ALA A 223 -4.23 9.56 2.08
N VAL A 224 -3.44 9.69 3.13
CA VAL A 224 -2.34 10.65 3.27
C VAL A 224 -1.01 9.91 3.14
N THR A 225 -0.03 10.49 2.45
CA THR A 225 1.37 10.04 2.50
C THR A 225 2.19 11.11 3.21
N ALA A 226 2.89 10.73 4.27
CA ALA A 226 3.85 11.59 4.95
C ALA A 226 5.27 11.15 4.59
N TYR A 227 6.10 12.08 4.12
CA TYR A 227 7.50 11.86 3.76
C TYR A 227 8.39 12.59 4.76
N PHE A 228 9.25 11.83 5.44
CA PHE A 228 10.20 12.32 6.42
C PHE A 228 11.63 12.17 5.90
N SER A 229 12.48 13.16 6.14
CA SER A 229 13.90 13.11 5.73
C SER A 229 14.78 14.09 6.51
N CYS A 230 16.09 13.81 6.56
CA CYS A 230 17.06 14.74 7.16
C CYS A 230 17.36 15.96 6.27
N ASN A 231 17.14 15.85 4.96
CA ASN A 231 17.31 16.92 3.97
C ASN A 231 16.03 17.08 3.15
N ALA A 232 15.66 18.30 2.75
CA ALA A 232 14.61 18.49 1.74
C ALA A 232 15.01 17.70 0.47
N VAL A 233 14.17 16.75 0.05
CA VAL A 233 14.40 15.89 -1.12
C VAL A 233 14.21 16.68 -2.41
#